data_AF-A0A6V3JJE8-F1
#
_entry.id   AF-A0A6V3JJE8-F1
#
_cell.length_a   1.000
_cell.length_b   1.000
_cell.length_c   1.000
_cell.angle_alpha   90.00
_cell.angle_beta   90.00
_cell.angle_gamma   90.00
#
_symmetry.space_group_name_H-M   'P 1'
#
loop_
_entity.id
_entity.type
_entity.pdbx_description
1 polymer ?
#
loop_
_entity_poly.entity_id
_entity_poly.type
_entity_poly.pdbx_seq_one_letter_code
_entity_poly.pdbx_strand_id
1 'polypeptide(L)'
;DRKPSGCSTDMLVAMAMLCGLLSSVVADSPINIHVKLGPEAEKEAIALNALLTDACPGNDINLNTTQQPHVTMYLTSFTNTQAVEDSIKENVPTLLQTPSCDNNPMILTNFTVNGCYAMWNVVPNQCLQHISDAVVNATYVYATPDQPIPDWVMVSILYNAEYRATTTTYSLHRTHNQDPFMLPR
;
A
#
# COMPACT_ATOMS: atom_id res chain seq x y z
N ASP A 1 -32.30 -73.72 13.68
CA ASP A 1 -32.69 -73.31 12.30
C ASP A 1 -31.74 -72.21 11.85
N ARG A 2 -31.04 -72.25 10.71
CA ARG A 2 -31.44 -72.38 9.29
C ARG A 2 -32.12 -71.11 8.69
N LYS A 3 -31.26 -70.32 8.00
CA LYS A 3 -31.45 -69.44 6.81
C LYS A 3 -32.75 -69.58 5.99
N PRO A 4 -33.10 -68.62 5.07
CA PRO A 4 -32.40 -67.37 4.67
C PRO A 4 -33.22 -66.13 5.15
N SER A 5 -33.40 -64.94 4.53
CA SER A 5 -33.01 -64.26 3.26
C SER A 5 -33.11 -62.73 3.48
N GLY A 6 -32.76 -61.80 2.58
CA GLY A 6 -32.15 -61.82 1.23
C GLY A 6 -31.90 -60.36 0.76
N CYS A 7 -31.21 -60.13 -0.37
CA CYS A 7 -30.91 -58.77 -0.85
C CYS A 7 -32.08 -58.12 -1.60
N SER A 8 -32.15 -56.78 -1.53
CA SER A 8 -32.49 -55.96 -2.70
C SER A 8 -31.53 -54.78 -2.74
N THR A 9 -30.77 -54.67 -3.83
CA THR A 9 -30.30 -53.37 -4.30
C THR A 9 -31.49 -52.64 -4.95
N ASP A 10 -31.50 -51.30 -4.94
CA ASP A 10 -31.45 -50.50 -6.17
C ASP A 10 -31.84 -49.02 -5.97
N MET A 11 -30.96 -48.16 -6.48
CA MET A 11 -31.31 -47.00 -7.33
C MET A 11 -32.14 -45.83 -6.76
N LEU A 12 -31.46 -44.93 -6.04
CA LEU A 12 -31.70 -43.48 -6.06
C LEU A 12 -30.38 -42.77 -5.68
N VAL A 13 -29.44 -42.62 -6.62
CA VAL A 13 -29.35 -41.48 -7.57
C VAL A 13 -29.14 -40.13 -6.87
N ALA A 14 -27.86 -39.83 -6.64
CA ALA A 14 -27.25 -38.49 -6.66
C ALA A 14 -28.10 -37.29 -6.21
N MET A 15 -28.39 -37.17 -4.91
CA MET A 15 -28.63 -35.85 -4.32
C MET A 15 -27.26 -35.20 -4.08
N ALA A 16 -26.93 -34.17 -4.87
CA ALA A 16 -25.55 -33.71 -5.05
C ALA A 16 -24.90 -33.14 -3.77
N MET A 17 -23.60 -33.41 -3.60
CA MET A 17 -22.73 -32.64 -2.70
C MET A 17 -22.50 -31.22 -3.26
N LEU A 18 -23.55 -30.40 -3.24
CA LEU A 18 -23.46 -28.96 -3.47
C LEU A 18 -23.73 -28.18 -2.17
N CYS A 19 -23.26 -28.73 -1.05
CA CYS A 19 -23.08 -27.97 0.18
C CYS A 19 -21.97 -26.97 -0.11
N GLY A 20 -22.37 -25.74 -0.46
CA GLY A 20 -21.49 -24.79 -1.12
C GLY A 20 -20.26 -24.49 -0.30
N LEU A 21 -19.09 -24.64 -0.92
CA LEU A 21 -17.89 -23.92 -0.51
C LEU A 21 -18.09 -22.43 -0.81
N LEU A 22 -18.97 -21.80 -0.02
CA LEU A 22 -18.88 -20.39 0.31
C LEU A 22 -17.65 -20.22 1.21
N SER A 23 -16.47 -20.46 0.62
CA SER A 23 -15.21 -19.96 1.13
C SER A 23 -15.42 -18.47 1.36
N SER A 24 -15.46 -18.05 2.61
CA SER A 24 -15.61 -16.66 2.97
C SER A 24 -14.44 -15.92 2.33
N VAL A 25 -14.73 -15.21 1.24
CA VAL A 25 -13.76 -14.31 0.60
C VAL A 25 -13.53 -13.22 1.64
N VAL A 26 -12.48 -13.39 2.44
CA VAL A 26 -12.04 -12.38 3.39
C VAL A 26 -11.65 -11.19 2.54
N ALA A 27 -12.49 -10.16 2.55
CA ALA A 27 -12.30 -8.99 1.72
C ALA A 27 -11.02 -8.28 2.20
N ASP A 28 -9.94 -8.53 1.47
CA ASP A 28 -8.59 -8.05 1.77
C ASP A 28 -8.63 -6.53 1.89
N SER A 29 -8.64 -6.05 3.13
CA SER A 29 -9.03 -4.70 3.47
C SER A 29 -7.83 -3.78 3.25
N PRO A 30 -7.98 -2.69 2.48
CA PRO A 30 -6.84 -1.89 2.04
C PRO A 30 -6.12 -1.25 3.22
N ILE A 31 -4.81 -1.49 3.32
CA ILE A 31 -3.95 -1.02 4.40
C ILE A 31 -3.40 0.35 4.03
N ASN A 32 -3.66 1.33 4.90
CA ASN A 32 -3.19 2.70 4.77
C ASN A 32 -1.83 2.86 5.47
N ILE A 33 -0.74 2.70 4.74
CA ILE A 33 0.61 2.99 5.22
C ILE A 33 0.82 4.50 5.12
N HIS A 34 1.11 5.17 6.23
CA HIS A 34 1.09 6.63 6.34
C HIS A 34 2.17 7.18 7.27
N VAL A 35 2.56 8.44 7.05
CA VAL A 35 3.36 9.23 8.01
C VAL A 35 2.44 10.13 8.83
N LYS A 36 2.71 10.24 10.14
CA LYS A 36 2.00 11.18 11.01
C LYS A 36 2.44 12.62 10.73
N LEU A 37 1.56 13.57 11.01
CA LEU A 37 1.92 14.99 11.01
C LEU A 37 2.84 15.32 12.20
N GLY A 38 3.61 16.41 12.09
CA GLY A 38 4.32 16.99 13.23
C GLY A 38 3.34 17.61 14.25
N PRO A 39 3.70 17.74 15.54
CA PRO A 39 2.74 18.07 16.61
C PRO A 39 1.93 19.36 16.41
N GLU A 40 2.50 20.37 15.75
CA GLU A 40 1.80 21.62 15.44
C GLU A 40 0.72 21.42 14.37
N ALA A 41 1.07 20.77 13.26
CA ALA A 41 0.14 20.46 12.18
C ALA A 41 -0.91 19.40 12.58
N GLU A 42 -0.56 18.42 13.42
CA GLU A 42 -1.50 17.46 14.01
C GLU A 42 -2.55 18.18 14.86
N LYS A 43 -2.12 19.11 15.72
CA LYS A 43 -3.01 19.93 16.55
C LYS A 43 -3.95 20.82 15.72
N GLU A 44 -3.45 21.43 14.64
CA GLU A 44 -4.28 22.22 13.72
C GLU A 44 -5.29 21.36 12.97
N ALA A 45 -4.91 20.16 12.52
CA ALA A 45 -5.83 19.21 11.90
C ALA A 45 -6.96 18.80 12.84
N ILE A 46 -6.63 18.42 14.08
CA ILE A 46 -7.62 18.04 15.10
C ILE A 46 -8.60 19.19 15.37
N ALA A 47 -8.10 20.42 15.48
CA ALA A 47 -8.94 21.61 15.67
C ALA A 47 -9.88 21.87 14.47
N LEU A 48 -9.39 21.77 13.24
CA LEU A 48 -10.22 21.91 12.03
C LEU A 48 -11.27 20.80 11.92
N ASN A 49 -10.89 19.55 12.21
CA ASN A 49 -11.76 18.40 12.13
C ASN A 49 -12.86 18.40 13.21
N ALA A 50 -12.59 18.96 14.40
CA ALA A 50 -13.62 19.21 15.40
C ALA A 50 -14.72 20.14 14.86
N LEU A 51 -14.33 21.29 14.27
CA LEU A 51 -15.27 22.25 13.66
C LEU A 51 -16.11 21.63 12.53
N LEU A 52 -15.51 20.74 11.73
CA LEU A 52 -16.21 20.02 10.65
C LEU A 52 -17.14 18.92 11.18
N THR A 53 -16.77 18.27 12.29
CA THR A 53 -17.63 17.27 12.96
C THR A 53 -18.86 17.94 13.60
N ASP A 54 -18.68 19.09 14.26
CA ASP A 54 -19.80 19.87 14.81
C ASP A 54 -20.74 20.38 13.70
N ALA A 55 -20.20 20.74 12.53
CA ALA A 55 -20.98 21.14 11.35
C ALA A 55 -21.67 19.97 10.62
N CYS A 56 -21.22 18.73 10.85
CA CYS A 56 -21.78 17.52 10.24
C CYS A 56 -21.77 16.32 11.23
N PRO A 57 -22.76 16.25 12.15
CA PRO A 57 -22.82 15.21 13.18
C PRO A 57 -23.22 13.81 12.67
N GLY A 58 -23.34 13.62 11.35
CA GLY A 58 -23.66 12.35 10.70
C GLY A 58 -22.46 11.67 10.02
N ASN A 59 -21.24 12.00 10.44
CA ASN A 59 -20.00 11.51 9.82
C ASN A 59 -19.44 10.28 10.55
N ASP A 60 -19.31 9.14 9.86
CA ASP A 60 -18.64 7.93 10.36
C ASP A 60 -17.11 8.10 10.50
N ILE A 61 -16.53 9.15 9.90
CA ILE A 61 -15.09 9.46 9.90
C ILE A 61 -14.75 10.38 11.08
N ASN A 62 -14.47 9.81 12.25
CA ASN A 62 -14.02 10.54 13.44
C ASN A 62 -12.50 10.82 13.43
N LEU A 63 -12.11 11.88 12.72
CA LEU A 63 -10.73 12.39 12.66
C LEU A 63 -10.22 13.06 13.96
N ASN A 64 -10.94 12.93 15.08
CA ASN A 64 -10.57 13.48 16.38
C ASN A 64 -10.13 12.38 17.36
N THR A 65 -10.62 11.14 17.20
CA THR A 65 -10.32 10.03 18.15
C THR A 65 -9.87 8.72 17.51
N THR A 66 -10.46 8.27 16.40
CA THR A 66 -10.14 6.97 15.79
C THR A 66 -9.18 7.06 14.61
N GLN A 67 -9.19 8.18 13.89
CA GLN A 67 -8.40 8.39 12.69
C GLN A 67 -7.47 9.60 12.88
N GLN A 68 -6.21 9.33 13.24
CA GLN A 68 -5.24 10.40 13.49
C GLN A 68 -4.84 11.12 12.19
N PRO A 69 -4.58 12.45 12.20
CA PRO A 69 -4.11 13.18 11.03
C PRO A 69 -2.79 12.63 10.47
N HIS A 70 -2.76 12.35 9.16
CA HIS A 70 -1.63 11.71 8.50
C HIS A 70 -1.53 12.08 7.01
N VAL A 71 -0.40 11.75 6.38
CA VAL A 71 -0.25 11.71 4.92
C VAL A 71 -0.08 10.24 4.52
N THR A 72 -0.97 9.73 3.67
CA THR A 72 -0.87 8.37 3.11
C THR A 72 0.33 8.26 2.16
N MET A 73 1.19 7.29 2.42
CA MET A 73 2.36 6.93 1.60
C MET A 73 2.07 5.75 0.67
N TYR A 74 1.17 4.85 1.05
CA TYR A 74 0.65 3.81 0.17
C TYR A 74 -0.69 3.28 0.71
N LEU A 75 -1.65 3.05 -0.18
CA LEU A 75 -2.97 2.50 0.16
C LEU A 75 -3.31 1.41 -0.85
N THR A 76 -3.28 0.15 -0.43
CA THR A 76 -3.62 -1.02 -1.25
C THR A 76 -3.99 -2.21 -0.36
N SER A 77 -4.66 -3.20 -0.93
CA SER A 77 -4.87 -4.52 -0.33
C SER A 77 -3.61 -5.38 -0.44
N PHE A 78 -3.34 -6.26 0.53
CA PHE A 78 -2.10 -7.03 0.65
C PHE A 78 -2.33 -8.49 1.06
N THR A 79 -1.82 -9.41 0.24
CA THR A 79 -1.89 -10.88 0.46
C THR A 79 -1.28 -11.37 1.78
N ASN A 80 -0.37 -10.60 2.40
CA ASN A 80 0.26 -10.94 3.67
C ASN A 80 0.65 -9.69 4.47
N THR A 81 -0.24 -9.23 5.35
CA THR A 81 -0.03 -8.09 6.26
C THR A 81 1.22 -8.20 7.13
N GLN A 82 1.58 -9.40 7.60
CA GLN A 82 2.74 -9.55 8.50
C GLN A 82 4.05 -9.33 7.75
N ALA A 83 4.18 -9.89 6.55
CA ALA A 83 5.36 -9.68 5.70
C ALA A 83 5.50 -8.20 5.27
N VAL A 84 4.39 -7.48 5.08
CA VAL A 84 4.39 -6.02 4.87
C VAL A 84 4.92 -5.30 6.10
N GLU A 85 4.41 -5.60 7.29
CA GLU A 85 4.84 -4.96 8.54
C GLU A 85 6.33 -5.21 8.83
N ASP A 86 6.80 -6.44 8.62
CA ASP A 86 8.19 -6.84 8.87
C ASP A 86 9.14 -6.23 7.84
N SER A 87 8.78 -6.23 6.56
CA SER A 87 9.55 -5.56 5.50
C SER A 87 9.66 -4.05 5.72
N ILE A 88 8.58 -3.38 6.21
CA ILE A 88 8.62 -1.97 6.60
C ILE A 88 9.63 -1.76 7.73
N LYS A 89 9.58 -2.57 8.80
CA LYS A 89 10.50 -2.46 9.96
C LYS A 89 11.97 -2.65 9.57
N GLU A 90 12.25 -3.56 8.64
CA GLU A 90 13.62 -3.84 8.18
C GLU A 90 14.15 -2.77 7.20
N ASN A 91 13.36 -2.43 6.18
CA ASN A 91 13.86 -1.67 5.03
C ASN A 91 13.66 -0.15 5.15
N VAL A 92 12.55 0.31 5.76
CA VAL A 92 12.24 1.76 5.78
C VAL A 92 13.19 2.55 6.70
N PRO A 93 13.54 2.12 7.93
CA PRO A 93 14.42 2.90 8.81
C PRO A 93 15.83 3.17 8.28
N THR A 94 16.34 2.35 7.35
CA THR A 94 17.64 2.58 6.69
C THR A 94 17.49 3.56 5.52
N LEU A 95 16.40 3.46 4.76
CA LEU A 95 16.06 4.39 3.68
C LEU A 95 15.70 5.80 4.20
N LEU A 96 15.17 5.93 5.42
CA LEU A 96 14.91 7.21 6.08
C LEU A 96 16.16 7.94 6.61
N GLN A 97 17.33 7.30 6.64
CA GLN A 97 18.58 7.94 7.09
C GLN A 97 19.27 8.79 6.00
N THR A 98 18.59 9.05 4.87
CA THR A 98 19.09 9.91 3.81
C THR A 98 18.96 11.40 4.16
N PRO A 99 20.04 12.22 4.08
CA PRO A 99 20.01 13.67 4.37
C PRO A 99 19.11 14.54 3.47
N SER A 100 18.34 13.94 2.56
CA SER A 100 17.41 14.60 1.63
C SER A 100 16.20 15.25 2.33
N CYS A 101 15.88 14.83 3.55
CA CYS A 101 14.73 15.32 4.30
C CYS A 101 15.02 16.50 5.24
N ASP A 102 16.23 16.61 5.80
CA ASP A 102 16.56 17.56 6.88
C ASP A 102 16.35 19.04 6.51
N ASN A 103 16.40 19.36 5.22
CA ASN A 103 16.25 20.72 4.69
C ASN A 103 15.03 20.88 3.75
N ASN A 104 14.13 19.89 3.71
CA ASN A 104 13.01 19.87 2.75
C ASN A 104 11.67 19.51 3.45
N PRO A 105 11.15 20.41 4.32
CA PRO A 105 9.92 20.15 5.07
C PRO A 105 8.72 19.95 4.14
N MET A 106 7.78 19.10 4.56
CA MET A 106 6.49 18.93 3.87
C MET A 106 5.71 20.24 3.92
N ILE A 107 5.35 20.79 2.75
CA ILE A 107 4.56 22.02 2.66
C ILE A 107 3.08 21.63 2.53
N LEU A 108 2.31 21.89 3.58
CA LEU A 108 0.85 21.87 3.53
C LEU A 108 0.35 23.20 2.96
N THR A 109 -0.70 23.17 2.14
CA THR A 109 -1.25 24.38 1.50
C THR A 109 -2.75 24.51 1.75
N ASN A 110 -3.55 24.79 0.72
CA ASN A 110 -5.01 24.88 0.84
C ASN A 110 -5.58 23.53 1.29
N PHE A 111 -6.69 23.54 2.02
CA PHE A 111 -7.48 22.34 2.27
C PHE A 111 -8.62 22.19 1.24
N THR A 112 -8.97 20.95 0.95
CA THR A 112 -10.13 20.56 0.15
C THR A 112 -11.12 19.86 1.10
N VAL A 113 -12.32 20.40 1.25
CA VAL A 113 -13.39 19.75 2.03
C VAL A 113 -14.12 18.76 1.12
N ASN A 114 -14.30 17.52 1.59
CA ASN A 114 -15.12 16.52 0.92
C ASN A 114 -16.11 15.91 1.93
N GLY A 115 -17.41 16.05 1.67
CA GLY A 115 -18.44 15.72 2.65
C GLY A 115 -18.22 16.45 3.97
N CYS A 116 -17.76 15.72 4.98
CA CYS A 116 -17.68 16.16 6.38
C CYS A 116 -16.27 16.10 6.97
N TYR A 117 -15.24 16.06 6.12
CA TYR A 117 -13.83 16.13 6.52
C TYR A 117 -13.00 16.99 5.56
N ALA A 118 -11.85 17.48 6.02
CA ALA A 118 -10.88 18.20 5.20
C ALA A 118 -9.66 17.33 4.86
N MET A 119 -9.14 17.53 3.66
CA MET A 119 -7.85 16.99 3.21
C MET A 119 -6.92 18.16 2.90
N TRP A 120 -5.72 18.21 3.49
CA TRP A 120 -4.73 19.20 3.07
C TRP A 120 -4.06 18.79 1.76
N ASN A 121 -3.94 19.75 0.84
CA ASN A 121 -3.14 19.58 -0.35
C ASN A 121 -1.66 19.72 0.03
N VAL A 122 -0.94 18.59 0.06
CA VAL A 122 0.51 18.54 0.28
C VAL A 122 1.23 18.85 -1.03
N VAL A 123 2.24 19.72 -1.02
CA VAL A 123 3.11 19.92 -2.18
C VAL A 123 4.10 18.75 -2.26
N PRO A 124 4.15 17.99 -3.37
CA PRO A 124 5.13 16.93 -3.54
C PRO A 124 6.55 17.50 -3.50
N ASN A 125 7.41 16.90 -2.67
CA ASN A 125 8.84 17.24 -2.60
C ASN A 125 9.68 15.95 -2.62
N GLN A 126 11.00 16.09 -2.81
CA GLN A 126 11.91 14.94 -2.96
C GLN A 126 11.97 14.05 -1.71
N CYS A 127 11.82 14.60 -0.50
CA CYS A 127 11.76 13.82 0.73
C CYS A 127 10.48 12.95 0.76
N LEU A 128 9.32 13.56 0.51
CA LEU A 128 8.03 12.89 0.53
C LEU A 128 7.94 11.77 -0.51
N GLN A 129 8.44 12.03 -1.73
CA GLN A 129 8.53 11.01 -2.77
C GLN A 129 9.47 9.87 -2.33
N HIS A 130 10.68 10.18 -1.84
CA HIS A 130 11.62 9.15 -1.37
C HIS A 130 11.06 8.27 -0.23
N ILE A 131 10.24 8.83 0.68
CA ILE A 131 9.52 8.06 1.70
C ILE A 131 8.47 7.13 1.07
N SER A 132 7.66 7.66 0.14
CA SER A 132 6.67 6.86 -0.61
C SER A 132 7.34 5.72 -1.37
N ASP A 133 8.46 6.01 -2.03
CA ASP A 133 9.22 5.08 -2.87
C ASP A 133 9.86 3.97 -2.03
N ALA A 134 10.40 4.32 -0.85
CA ALA A 134 10.89 3.36 0.12
C ALA A 134 9.81 2.40 0.60
N VAL A 135 8.63 2.93 0.97
CA VAL A 135 7.46 2.14 1.39
C VAL A 135 6.99 1.22 0.27
N VAL A 136 6.82 1.74 -0.94
CA VAL A 136 6.31 0.97 -2.09
C VAL A 136 7.32 -0.10 -2.51
N ASN A 137 8.60 0.23 -2.67
CA ASN A 137 9.65 -0.74 -3.03
C ASN A 137 9.84 -1.85 -1.96
N ALA A 138 9.56 -1.58 -0.69
CA ALA A 138 9.58 -2.58 0.37
C ALA A 138 8.34 -3.50 0.38
N THR A 139 7.21 -3.07 -0.17
CA THR A 139 5.90 -3.73 0.07
C THR A 139 5.17 -4.23 -1.18
N TYR A 140 5.51 -3.75 -2.38
CA TYR A 140 4.79 -4.08 -3.63
C TYR A 140 4.72 -5.59 -3.93
N VAL A 141 5.72 -6.38 -3.49
CA VAL A 141 5.76 -7.84 -3.69
C VAL A 141 4.70 -8.61 -2.89
N TYR A 142 4.09 -7.97 -1.89
CA TYR A 142 2.99 -8.54 -1.09
C TYR A 142 1.62 -7.96 -1.47
N ALA A 143 1.58 -6.90 -2.28
CA ALA A 143 0.35 -6.29 -2.73
C ALA A 143 -0.50 -7.31 -3.49
N THR A 144 -1.80 -7.26 -3.29
CA THR A 144 -2.73 -8.11 -4.03
C THR A 144 -2.65 -7.77 -5.53
N PRO A 145 -2.76 -8.76 -6.46
CA PRO A 145 -2.68 -8.48 -7.88
C PRO A 145 -3.75 -7.49 -8.38
N ASP A 146 -3.44 -6.85 -9.51
CA ASP A 146 -4.31 -5.97 -10.28
C ASP A 146 -4.93 -4.79 -9.49
N GLN A 147 -4.31 -4.40 -8.37
CA GLN A 147 -4.72 -3.21 -7.60
C GLN A 147 -4.36 -1.92 -8.36
N PRO A 148 -5.23 -0.89 -8.34
CA PRO A 148 -4.98 0.37 -9.00
C PRO A 148 -3.85 1.13 -8.30
N ILE A 149 -2.77 1.39 -9.03
CA ILE A 149 -1.63 2.17 -8.54
C ILE A 149 -1.91 3.66 -8.78
N PRO A 150 -1.91 4.53 -7.75
CA PRO A 150 -2.12 5.97 -7.94
C PRO A 150 -1.00 6.62 -8.77
N ASP A 151 -1.32 7.66 -9.54
CA ASP A 151 -0.35 8.35 -10.43
C ASP A 151 0.88 8.90 -9.67
N TRP A 152 0.72 9.31 -8.40
CA TRP A 152 1.79 9.79 -7.53
C TRP A 152 2.73 8.67 -7.03
N VAL A 153 2.31 7.40 -7.13
CA VAL A 153 3.17 6.22 -6.93
C VAL A 153 3.81 5.76 -8.25
N MET A 154 3.12 5.94 -9.38
CA MET A 154 3.60 5.47 -10.70
C MET A 154 4.95 6.06 -11.12
N VAL A 155 5.27 7.29 -10.67
CA VAL A 155 6.56 7.96 -10.93
C VAL A 155 7.76 7.10 -10.52
N SER A 156 7.68 6.38 -9.40
CA SER A 156 8.83 5.67 -8.84
C SER A 156 8.88 4.18 -9.15
N ILE A 157 7.75 3.52 -9.38
CA ILE A 157 7.73 2.13 -9.83
C ILE A 157 8.37 2.01 -11.22
N LEU A 158 8.04 2.93 -12.15
CA LEU A 158 8.62 2.94 -13.49
C LEU A 158 10.13 3.18 -13.46
N TYR A 159 10.59 4.16 -12.67
CA TYR A 159 12.02 4.45 -12.48
C TYR A 159 12.79 3.23 -11.96
N ASN A 160 12.24 2.52 -10.97
CA ASN A 160 12.86 1.32 -10.41
C ASN A 160 12.82 0.11 -11.37
N ALA A 161 11.75 -0.03 -12.17
CA ALA A 161 11.66 -1.11 -13.17
C ALA A 161 12.72 -0.94 -14.26
N GLU A 162 12.89 0.26 -14.81
CA GLU A 162 13.87 0.57 -15.85
C GLU A 162 15.32 0.51 -15.32
N TYR A 163 15.55 0.95 -14.07
CA TYR A 163 16.85 0.83 -13.40
C TYR A 163 17.24 -0.63 -13.09
N ARG A 164 16.28 -1.48 -12.68
CA ARG A 164 16.52 -2.93 -12.48
C ARG A 164 16.74 -3.66 -13.81
N ALA A 165 16.00 -3.31 -14.87
CA ALA A 165 16.21 -3.88 -16.20
C ALA A 165 17.63 -3.60 -16.72
N THR A 166 18.03 -2.32 -16.73
CA THR A 166 19.39 -1.91 -17.17
C THR A 166 20.50 -2.51 -16.32
N THR A 167 20.36 -2.54 -14.99
CA THR A 167 21.35 -3.16 -14.09
C THR A 167 21.51 -4.67 -14.33
N THR A 168 20.42 -5.38 -14.63
CA THR A 168 20.44 -6.80 -15.00
C THR A 168 21.17 -7.02 -16.33
N THR A 169 20.91 -6.18 -17.35
CA THR A 169 21.61 -6.26 -18.64
C THR A 169 23.12 -6.01 -18.51
N TYR A 170 23.54 -4.99 -17.75
CA TYR A 170 24.96 -4.69 -17.54
C TYR A 170 25.71 -5.78 -16.74
N SER A 171 25.00 -6.56 -15.93
CA SER A 171 25.58 -7.63 -15.12
C SER A 171 25.84 -8.92 -15.93
N LEU A 172 25.22 -9.07 -17.11
CA LEU A 172 25.35 -10.22 -18.01
C LEU A 172 26.34 -10.01 -19.17
N HIS A 173 27.10 -8.90 -19.19
CA HIS A 173 28.01 -8.56 -20.29
C HIS A 173 29.39 -8.01 -19.85
N ARG A 174 29.95 -8.52 -18.74
CA ARG A 174 31.32 -8.20 -18.30
C ARG A 174 32.25 -9.41 -18.20
N THR A 175 32.46 -10.08 -19.33
CA THR A 175 33.63 -10.96 -19.57
C THR A 175 34.30 -10.53 -20.88
N HIS A 176 35.55 -10.02 -20.79
CA HIS A 176 36.42 -9.63 -21.92
C HIS A 176 35.77 -8.80 -23.05
N ASN A 177 36.03 -7.49 -23.17
CA ASN A 177 37.37 -6.95 -23.44
C ASN A 177 37.50 -5.45 -23.10
N GLN A 178 38.71 -4.90 -23.27
CA GLN A 178 39.00 -3.48 -23.20
C GLN A 178 38.85 -2.83 -24.59
N ASP A 179 38.25 -1.64 -24.65
CA ASP A 179 38.76 -0.51 -25.46
C ASP A 179 38.05 0.81 -25.05
N PRO A 180 38.71 1.99 -25.14
CA PRO A 180 38.14 3.26 -24.71
C PRO A 180 37.51 4.05 -25.88
N PHE A 181 36.19 4.30 -25.81
CA PHE A 181 35.51 5.20 -26.75
C PHE A 181 35.47 6.65 -26.24
N MET A 182 35.80 7.61 -27.11
CA MET A 182 35.70 9.05 -26.81
C MET A 182 34.27 9.57 -27.02
N LEU A 183 33.92 10.62 -26.27
CA LEU A 183 32.73 11.43 -26.50
C LEU A 183 33.00 12.50 -27.58
N PRO A 184 32.06 12.75 -28.51
CA PRO A 184 32.02 13.98 -29.29
C PRO A 184 31.58 15.18 -28.43
N ARG A 185 31.68 16.39 -29.01
CA ARG A 185 31.27 17.67 -28.37
C ARG A 185 29.82 18.02 -28.70
#